data_AF-A0A7V3U7G9-F1
#
_entry.id   AF-A0A7V3U7G9-F1
#
_cell.length_a   1.000
_cell.length_b   1.000
_cell.length_c   1.000
_cell.angle_alpha   90.00
_cell.angle_beta   90.00
_cell.angle_gamma   90.00
#
_symmetry.space_group_name_H-M   'P 1'
#
loop_
_entity.id
_entity.type
_entity.pdbx_description
1 polymer ?
#
loop_
_entity_poly.entity_id
_entity_poly.type
_entity_poly.pdbx_seq_one_letter_code
_entity_poly.pdbx_strand_id
1 'polypeptide(L)'
;MIPLKTKEEILIMKEGGQKLAKILKTLKENAKPGIKTKDLEELAQKLILKERALCSFKGYKDPESTSLPYPACLCTSVNEELVHVPPSSRILKEGDILKLDLG
;
A
#
# COMPACT_ATOMS: atom_id res chain seq x y z
N MET A 1 -12.78 -10.31 -21.25
CA MET A 1 -13.71 -11.24 -20.56
C MET A 1 -13.50 -11.06 -19.06
N ILE A 2 -14.55 -10.86 -18.28
CA ILE A 2 -14.44 -10.75 -16.81
C ILE A 2 -14.83 -12.12 -16.22
N PRO A 3 -13.89 -12.89 -15.66
CA PRO A 3 -14.22 -14.20 -15.09
C PRO A 3 -15.03 -14.04 -13.79
N LEU A 4 -16.09 -14.84 -13.64
CA LEU A 4 -16.81 -14.94 -12.38
C LEU A 4 -15.99 -15.75 -11.38
N LYS A 5 -15.89 -15.24 -10.15
CA LYS A 5 -15.15 -15.88 -9.06
C LYS A 5 -15.91 -17.06 -8.48
N THR A 6 -15.20 -18.13 -8.12
CA THR A 6 -15.78 -19.23 -7.36
C THR A 6 -16.06 -18.80 -5.92
N LYS A 7 -16.83 -19.61 -5.18
CA LYS A 7 -17.10 -19.33 -3.76
C LYS A 7 -15.80 -19.31 -2.94
N GLU A 8 -14.86 -20.19 -3.26
CA GLU A 8 -13.56 -20.30 -2.61
C GLU A 8 -12.71 -19.07 -2.87
N GLU A 9 -12.63 -18.60 -4.13
CA GLU A 9 -11.92 -17.36 -4.47
C GLU A 9 -12.50 -16.15 -3.74
N ILE A 10 -13.84 -16.06 -3.63
CA ILE A 10 -14.52 -14.99 -2.89
C ILE A 10 -14.14 -15.01 -1.39
N LEU A 11 -14.07 -16.20 -0.78
CA LEU A 11 -13.66 -16.34 0.62
C LEU A 11 -12.20 -15.90 0.83
N ILE A 12 -11.30 -16.25 -0.09
CA ILE A 12 -9.89 -15.81 -0.07
C ILE A 12 -9.81 -14.28 -0.18
N MET A 13 -10.54 -13.68 -1.13
CA MET A 13 -10.59 -12.22 -1.28
C MET A 13 -11.13 -11.52 -0.02
N LYS A 14 -12.14 -12.12 0.63
CA LYS A 14 -12.71 -11.59 1.87
C LYS A 14 -11.68 -11.58 3.00
N GLU A 15 -10.91 -12.65 3.17
CA GLU A 15 -9.83 -12.71 4.16
C GLU A 15 -8.74 -11.66 3.85
N GLY A 16 -8.32 -11.55 2.59
CA GLY A 16 -7.35 -10.55 2.14
C GLY A 16 -7.82 -9.12 2.43
N GLY A 17 -9.09 -8.81 2.12
CA GLY A 17 -9.70 -7.52 2.41
C GLY A 17 -9.77 -7.19 3.90
N GLN A 18 -10.00 -8.18 4.77
CA GLN A 18 -9.99 -7.98 6.22
C GLN A 18 -8.58 -7.63 6.74
N LYS A 19 -7.55 -8.33 6.25
CA LYS A 19 -6.14 -8.02 6.57
C LYS A 19 -5.79 -6.60 6.09
N LEU A 20 -6.10 -6.28 4.83
CA LEU A 20 -5.87 -4.97 4.24
C LEU A 20 -6.52 -3.84 5.06
N ALA A 21 -7.81 -3.98 5.40
CA ALA A 21 -8.54 -2.99 6.17
C ALA A 21 -7.92 -2.74 7.56
N LYS A 22 -7.48 -3.80 8.24
CA LYS A 22 -6.80 -3.71 9.53
C LYS A 22 -5.47 -2.95 9.44
N ILE A 23 -4.68 -3.23 8.41
CA ILE A 23 -3.39 -2.58 8.19
C ILE A 23 -3.60 -1.10 7.84
N LEU A 24 -4.49 -0.79 6.88
CA LEU A 24 -4.79 0.58 6.48
C LEU A 24 -5.31 1.43 7.64
N LYS A 25 -6.14 0.87 8.53
CA LYS A 25 -6.58 1.56 9.75
C LYS A 25 -5.40 1.98 10.62
N THR A 26 -4.45 1.07 10.84
CA THR A 26 -3.25 1.33 11.64
C THR A 26 -2.35 2.37 10.97
N LEU A 27 -2.17 2.30 9.65
CA LEU A 27 -1.39 3.28 8.89
C LEU A 27 -2.02 4.68 8.97
N LYS A 28 -3.34 4.77 8.81
CA LYS A 28 -4.10 6.02 8.96
C LYS A 28 -3.90 6.66 10.34
N GLU A 29 -3.91 5.86 11.40
CA GLU A 29 -3.69 6.34 12.77
C GLU A 29 -2.27 6.85 13.00
N ASN A 30 -1.30 6.41 12.20
CA ASN A 30 0.10 6.83 12.29
C ASN A 30 0.46 7.96 11.31
N ALA A 31 -0.31 8.17 10.24
CA ALA A 31 -0.12 9.26 9.29
C ALA A 31 -0.37 10.63 9.95
N LYS A 32 0.71 11.26 10.43
CA LYS A 32 0.68 12.52 11.18
C LYS A 32 1.76 13.48 10.69
N PRO A 33 1.61 14.80 10.89
CA PRO A 33 2.68 15.75 10.59
C PRO A 33 4.00 15.36 11.26
N GLY A 34 5.11 15.56 10.57
CA GLY A 34 6.47 15.33 11.07
C GLY A 34 7.05 13.94 10.77
N ILE A 35 6.25 12.97 10.32
CA ILE A 35 6.78 11.67 9.88
C ILE A 35 7.15 11.68 8.39
N LYS A 36 8.05 10.80 7.98
CA LYS A 36 8.33 10.55 6.57
C LYS A 36 7.33 9.55 6.00
N THR A 37 7.00 9.67 4.72
CA THR A 37 6.18 8.64 4.05
C THR A 37 6.87 7.27 4.07
N LYS A 38 8.21 7.22 4.06
CA LYS A 38 8.98 5.99 4.26
C LYS A 38 8.74 5.31 5.63
N ASP A 39 8.46 6.06 6.69
CA ASP A 39 8.18 5.48 8.01
C ASP A 39 6.85 4.68 7.98
N LEU A 40 5.88 5.13 7.16
CA LEU A 40 4.63 4.40 6.93
C LEU A 40 4.85 3.11 6.14
N GLU A 41 5.76 3.10 5.17
CA GLU A 41 6.13 1.89 4.42
C GLU A 41 6.79 0.84 5.31
N GLU A 42 7.70 1.26 6.20
CA GLU A 42 8.34 0.36 7.16
C GLU A 42 7.31 -0.24 8.14
N LEU A 43 6.33 0.55 8.56
CA LEU A 43 5.20 0.05 9.35
C LEU A 43 4.32 -0.92 8.54
N ALA A 44 4.01 -0.59 7.28
CA ALA A 44 3.22 -1.43 6.39
C ALA A 44 3.86 -2.81 6.20
N GLN A 45 5.16 -2.87 5.90
CA GLN A 45 5.90 -4.13 5.77
C GLN A 45 5.82 -4.99 7.03
N LYS A 46 6.00 -4.39 8.22
CA LYS A 46 5.89 -5.11 9.50
C LYS A 46 4.49 -5.67 9.73
N LEU A 47 3.45 -4.90 9.41
CA LEU A 47 2.07 -5.32 9.60
C LEU A 47 1.65 -6.41 8.59
N ILE A 48 2.07 -6.31 7.34
CA ILE A 48 1.85 -7.36 6.31
C ILE A 48 2.46 -8.69 6.75
N LEU A 49 3.72 -8.67 7.20
CA LEU A 49 4.39 -9.89 7.70
C LEU A 49 3.70 -10.46 8.94
N LYS A 50 3.21 -9.61 9.84
CA LYS A 50 2.44 -10.04 11.03
C LYS A 50 1.15 -10.74 10.66
N GLU A 51 0.49 -10.33 9.57
CA GLU A 51 -0.71 -10.99 9.03
C GLU A 51 -0.40 -12.23 8.17
N ARG A 52 0.88 -12.64 8.10
CA ARG A 52 1.37 -13.73 7.24
C ARG A 52 1.01 -13.53 5.77
N ALA A 53 1.02 -12.28 5.32
CA ALA A 53 0.76 -11.90 3.94
C ALA A 53 2.07 -11.51 3.22
N LEU A 54 1.98 -11.27 1.92
CA LEU A 54 3.06 -10.78 1.07
C LEU A 54 2.67 -9.43 0.48
N CYS A 55 3.66 -8.59 0.17
CA CYS A 55 3.41 -7.35 -0.55
C CYS A 55 3.21 -7.64 -2.04
N SER A 56 2.05 -7.31 -2.57
CA SER A 56 1.70 -7.48 -3.99
C SER A 56 2.40 -6.45 -4.87
N PHE A 57 2.64 -5.23 -4.37
CA PHE A 57 3.26 -4.17 -5.18
C PHE A 57 4.79 -4.25 -5.20
N LYS A 58 5.41 -4.71 -4.11
CA LYS A 58 6.87 -4.69 -3.99
C LYS A 58 7.52 -5.67 -4.96
N GLY A 59 8.30 -5.14 -5.89
CA GLY A 59 8.92 -5.91 -6.97
C GLY A 59 7.99 -6.18 -8.15
N TYR A 60 6.76 -5.66 -8.15
CA TYR A 60 5.86 -5.77 -9.28
C TYR A 60 6.47 -5.06 -10.51
N LYS A 61 6.50 -5.78 -11.63
CA LYS A 61 6.99 -5.26 -12.91
C LYS A 61 6.04 -5.71 -14.01
N ASP A 62 5.59 -4.76 -14.81
CA ASP A 62 4.92 -5.06 -16.07
C ASP A 62 5.95 -5.69 -17.04
N PRO A 63 5.70 -6.91 -17.56
CA PRO A 63 6.60 -7.60 -18.49
C PRO A 63 6.97 -6.78 -19.73
N GLU A 64 6.08 -5.91 -20.19
CA GLU A 64 6.28 -5.10 -21.40
C GLU A 64 6.93 -3.74 -21.08
N SER A 65 7.06 -3.40 -19.80
CA SER A 65 7.61 -2.11 -19.37
C SER A 65 9.13 -2.13 -19.26
N THR A 66 9.75 -1.07 -19.78
CA THR A 66 11.18 -0.76 -19.58
C THR A 66 11.45 -0.11 -18.22
N SER A 67 10.41 0.22 -17.46
CA SER A 67 10.54 0.84 -16.14
C SER A 67 11.10 -0.13 -15.11
N LEU A 68 11.66 0.42 -14.04
CA LEU A 68 12.08 -0.37 -12.88
C LEU A 68 10.86 -0.97 -12.17
N PRO A 69 11.00 -2.16 -11.55
CA PRO A 69 9.96 -2.71 -10.68
C PRO A 69 9.56 -1.72 -9.58
N TYR A 70 8.29 -1.75 -9.18
CA TYR A 70 7.81 -0.90 -8.10
C TYR A 70 8.49 -1.26 -6.77
N PRO A 71 9.03 -0.30 -6.00
CA PRO A 71 9.99 -0.63 -4.94
C PRO A 71 9.37 -0.90 -3.55
N ALA A 72 8.07 -0.67 -3.37
CA ALA A 72 7.43 -0.60 -2.05
C ALA A 72 6.12 -1.39 -1.99
N CYS A 73 5.62 -1.65 -0.77
CA CYS A 73 4.31 -2.27 -0.55
C CYS A 73 3.17 -1.22 -0.56
N LEU A 74 3.50 0.00 -0.14
CA LEU A 74 2.60 1.13 -0.03
C LEU A 74 2.91 2.18 -1.10
N CYS A 75 1.90 2.80 -1.68
CA CYS A 75 2.00 4.08 -2.38
C CYS A 75 1.56 5.21 -1.43
N THR A 76 2.29 6.32 -1.43
CA THR A 76 1.99 7.49 -0.60
C THR A 76 1.93 8.74 -1.47
N SER A 77 0.76 9.01 -2.05
CA SER A 77 0.54 10.17 -2.93
C SER A 77 0.01 11.35 -2.11
N VAL A 78 0.78 12.43 -2.03
CA VAL A 78 0.49 13.64 -1.27
C VAL A 78 0.08 14.80 -2.20
N ASN A 79 -1.06 15.41 -1.93
CA ASN A 79 -1.58 16.62 -2.58
C ASN A 79 -1.76 16.45 -4.11
N GLU A 80 -0.90 17.07 -4.91
CA GLU A 80 -0.92 17.04 -6.38
C GLU A 80 -0.49 15.70 -6.99
N GLU A 81 0.13 14.84 -6.17
CA GLU A 81 0.53 13.50 -6.58
C GLU A 81 -0.69 12.62 -6.85
N LEU A 82 -0.81 12.10 -8.08
CA LEU A 82 -2.01 11.36 -8.51
C LEU A 82 -2.08 9.94 -7.92
N VAL A 83 -1.22 9.04 -8.40
CA VAL A 83 -1.20 7.62 -8.02
C VAL A 83 0.23 7.08 -8.04
N HIS A 84 0.45 5.93 -7.42
CA HIS A 84 1.70 5.15 -7.51
C HIS A 84 2.98 5.91 -7.13
N VAL A 85 2.89 6.92 -6.26
CA VAL A 85 4.10 7.60 -5.77
C VAL A 85 4.77 6.74 -4.69
N PRO A 86 6.04 6.35 -4.88
CA PRO A 86 6.76 5.57 -3.87
C PRO A 86 6.97 6.36 -2.57
N PRO A 87 6.92 5.68 -1.41
CA PRO A 87 7.33 6.21 -0.12
C PRO A 87 8.77 6.73 -0.18
N SER A 88 9.02 7.87 0.44
CA SER A 88 10.28 8.61 0.31
C SER A 88 10.65 9.33 1.61
N SER A 89 11.69 10.17 1.56
CA SER A 89 12.06 11.05 2.67
C SER A 89 11.14 12.25 2.84
N ARG A 90 10.06 12.39 2.04
CA ARG A 90 9.06 13.45 2.17
C ARG A 90 8.43 13.41 3.55
N ILE A 91 8.54 14.52 4.29
CA ILE A 91 7.94 14.70 5.61
C ILE A 91 6.53 15.25 5.43
N LEU A 92 5.53 14.60 6.05
CA LEU A 92 4.15 15.07 6.06
C LEU A 92 4.01 16.36 6.87
N LYS A 93 3.20 17.29 6.36
CA LYS A 93 2.91 18.57 7.01
C LYS A 93 1.44 18.64 7.41
N GLU A 94 1.15 19.46 8.40
CA GLU A 94 -0.24 19.80 8.73
C GLU A 94 -0.93 20.40 7.49
N GLY A 95 -2.14 19.93 7.19
CA GLY A 95 -2.89 20.31 5.99
C GLY A 95 -2.60 19.50 4.72
N ASP A 96 -1.59 18.62 4.72
CA ASP A 96 -1.37 17.72 3.59
C ASP A 96 -2.54 16.71 3.45
N ILE A 97 -2.94 16.46 2.20
CA ILE A 97 -3.86 15.37 1.85
C ILE A 97 -3.03 14.19 1.38
N LEU A 98 -3.03 13.11 2.16
CA LEU A 98 -2.30 11.89 1.84
C LEU A 98 -3.26 10.77 1.41
N LYS A 99 -3.03 10.23 0.22
CA LYS A 99 -3.63 8.97 -0.24
C LYS A 99 -2.70 7.80 0.08
N LEU A 100 -3.27 6.78 0.72
CA LEU A 100 -2.62 5.50 0.98
C LEU A 100 -3.22 4.43 0.06
N ASP A 101 -2.35 3.71 -0.65
CA ASP A 101 -2.73 2.56 -1.47
C ASP A 101 -1.76 1.42 -1.19
N LEU A 102 -2.27 0.27 -0.72
CA LEU A 102 -1.45 -0.83 -0.20
C LEU A 102 -1.74 -2.11 -0.99
N GLY A 103 -0.66 -2.77 -1.42
CA GLY A 103 -0.71 -4.03 -2.15
C GLY A 103 0.22 -5.06 -1.59
#